data_AF-A0A3A0D798-F1
#
_entry.id   AF-A0A3A0D798-F1
#
_cell.length_a   1.000
_cell.length_b   1.000
_cell.length_c   1.000
_cell.angle_alpha   90.00
_cell.angle_beta   90.00
_cell.angle_gamma   90.00
#
_symmetry.space_group_name_H-M   'P 1'
#
loop_
_entity.id
_entity.type
_entity.pdbx_description
1 polymer ?
#
loop_
_entity_poly.entity_id
_entity_poly.type
_entity_poly.pdbx_seq_one_letter_code
_entity_poly.pdbx_strand_id
1 'polypeptide(L)'
;METITANLSLDTFQVNALAEESRKRQISLDELISHLVKRYLDELTPATKTEQPDFMSIVGLGSSGATDVSENHDAYLGEAIAHEHLR
;
A
#
# COMPACT_ATOMS: atom_id res chain seq x y z
N MET A 1 0.30 15.42 0.76
CA MET A 1 -0.53 14.86 -0.33
C MET A 1 -0.35 15.77 -1.52
N GLU A 2 0.12 15.23 -2.64
CA GLU A 2 0.16 15.95 -3.91
C GLU A 2 -1.20 15.78 -4.60
N THR A 3 -1.81 16.88 -5.04
CA THR A 3 -3.08 16.87 -5.77
C THR A 3 -2.80 17.28 -7.22
N ILE A 4 -3.19 16.43 -8.17
CA ILE A 4 -3.08 16.71 -9.60
C ILE A 4 -4.48 16.97 -10.15
N THR A 5 -4.64 18.09 -10.86
CA THR A 5 -5.89 18.38 -11.58
C THR A 5 -5.85 17.73 -12.96
N ALA A 6 -6.80 16.84 -13.23
CA ALA A 6 -6.97 16.20 -14.54
C ALA A 6 -8.33 16.59 -15.14
N ASN A 7 -8.37 16.85 -16.45
CA ASN A 7 -9.62 17.06 -17.18
C ASN A 7 -10.10 15.71 -17.72
N LEU A 8 -11.31 15.30 -17.35
CA LEU A 8 -11.91 14.02 -17.74
C LEU A 8 -13.18 14.27 -18.58
N SER A 9 -13.18 13.74 -19.79
CA SER A 9 -14.35 13.79 -20.68
C SER A 9 -15.20 12.54 -20.50
N LEU A 10 -16.43 12.72 -20.03
CA LEU A 10 -17.42 11.66 -19.83
C LEU A 10 -18.67 11.99 -20.64
N ASP A 11 -19.39 10.96 -21.08
CA ASP A 11 -20.68 11.16 -21.70
C ASP A 11 -21.76 11.55 -20.65
N THR A 12 -22.90 12.07 -21.13
CA THR A 12 -23.98 12.55 -20.27
C THR A 12 -24.56 11.45 -19.37
N PHE A 13 -24.59 10.21 -19.84
CA PHE A 13 -25.10 9.08 -19.06
C PHE A 13 -24.14 8.77 -17.89
N GLN A 14 -22.84 8.72 -18.15
CA GLN A 14 -21.80 8.51 -17.14
C GLN A 14 -21.79 9.61 -16.07
N VAL A 15 -21.90 10.87 -16.47
CA VAL A 15 -21.97 12.00 -15.52
C VAL A 15 -23.18 11.87 -14.60
N ASN A 16 -24.35 11.56 -15.17
CA ASN A 16 -25.58 11.40 -14.38
C ASN A 16 -25.49 10.21 -13.42
N ALA A 17 -24.95 9.09 -13.86
CA ALA A 17 -24.77 7.90 -13.03
C ALA A 17 -23.82 8.17 -11.86
N LEU A 18 -22.67 8.81 -12.11
CA LEU A 18 -21.72 9.18 -11.05
C LEU A 18 -22.32 10.18 -10.06
N ALA A 19 -23.07 11.18 -10.54
CA ALA A 19 -23.73 12.16 -9.67
C ALA A 19 -24.82 11.51 -8.80
N GLU A 20 -25.53 10.51 -9.30
CA GLU A 20 -26.50 9.77 -8.51
C GLU A 20 -25.81 8.93 -7.42
N GLU A 21 -24.73 8.24 -7.77
CA GLU A 21 -23.96 7.44 -6.82
C GLU A 21 -23.28 8.29 -5.76
N SER A 22 -22.79 9.48 -6.09
CA SER A 22 -22.20 10.39 -5.11
C SER A 22 -23.25 10.87 -4.10
N ARG A 23 -24.47 11.19 -4.57
CA ARG A 23 -25.61 11.55 -3.70
C ARG A 23 -26.02 10.41 -2.77
N LYS A 24 -26.12 9.17 -3.29
CA LYS A 24 -26.46 8.00 -2.47
C LYS A 24 -25.45 7.78 -1.34
N ARG A 25 -24.18 8.04 -1.62
CA ARG A 25 -23.07 7.88 -0.66
C ARG A 25 -22.80 9.13 0.19
N GLN A 26 -23.51 10.23 -0.07
CA GLN A 26 -23.32 11.53 0.60
C GLN A 26 -21.88 12.08 0.52
N ILE A 27 -21.19 11.81 -0.58
CA ILE A 27 -19.83 12.30 -0.87
C ILE A 27 -19.82 13.17 -2.12
N SER A 28 -18.75 13.96 -2.29
CA SER A 28 -18.58 14.77 -3.48
C SER A 28 -18.19 13.93 -4.71
N LEU A 29 -18.36 14.49 -5.91
CA LEU A 29 -18.08 13.78 -7.16
C LEU A 29 -16.59 13.46 -7.33
N ASP A 30 -15.72 14.39 -6.95
CA ASP A 30 -14.27 14.24 -6.95
C ASP A 30 -13.79 13.18 -5.95
N GLU A 31 -14.42 13.07 -4.78
CA GLU A 31 -14.14 12.01 -3.81
C GLU A 31 -14.58 10.64 -4.34
N LEU A 32 -15.76 10.56 -4.98
CA LEU A 32 -16.21 9.34 -5.64
C LEU A 32 -15.23 8.90 -6.73
N ILE A 33 -14.79 9.83 -7.60
CA ILE A 33 -13.81 9.54 -8.66
C ILE A 33 -12.49 9.07 -8.04
N SER A 34 -12.03 9.69 -6.96
CA SER A 34 -10.81 9.29 -6.25
C SER A 34 -10.89 7.86 -5.71
N HIS A 35 -12.04 7.48 -5.13
CA HIS A 35 -12.29 6.10 -4.68
C HIS A 35 -12.30 5.09 -5.84
N LEU A 36 -12.90 5.45 -6.98
CA LEU A 36 -12.93 4.61 -8.16
C LEU A 36 -11.54 4.42 -8.76
N VAL A 37 -10.76 5.49 -8.87
CA VAL A 37 -9.36 5.43 -9.33
C VAL A 37 -8.54 4.55 -8.41
N LYS A 38 -8.63 4.76 -7.08
CA LYS A 38 -7.93 3.94 -6.10
C LYS A 38 -8.29 2.46 -6.26
N ARG A 39 -9.59 2.15 -6.28
CA ARG A 39 -10.07 0.78 -6.44
C ARG A 39 -9.59 0.14 -7.75
N TYR A 40 -9.63 0.88 -8.86
CA TYR A 40 -9.16 0.38 -10.14
C TYR A 40 -7.65 0.10 -10.14
N LEU A 41 -6.85 0.97 -9.52
CA LEU A 41 -5.41 0.76 -9.36
C LEU A 41 -5.09 -0.42 -8.43
N ASP A 42 -5.86 -0.58 -7.35
CA ASP A 42 -5.77 -1.73 -6.45
C ASP A 42 -6.11 -3.04 -7.19
N GLU A 43 -7.09 -3.01 -8.10
CA GLU A 43 -7.48 -4.16 -8.94
C GLU A 43 -6.44 -4.47 -10.04
N LEU A 44 -5.81 -3.44 -10.63
CA LEU A 44 -4.74 -3.58 -11.63
C LEU A 44 -3.42 -4.10 -11.06
N THR A 45 -3.23 -3.96 -9.75
CA THR A 45 -2.02 -4.41 -9.06
C THR A 45 -2.36 -5.66 -8.24
N PRO A 46 -2.36 -6.88 -8.81
CA PRO A 46 -2.67 -8.11 -8.07
C PRO A 46 -1.60 -8.52 -7.03
N ALA A 47 -0.73 -7.61 -6.61
CA ALA A 47 0.17 -7.75 -5.46
C ALA A 47 0.06 -6.44 -4.68
N THR A 48 -0.71 -6.32 -3.61
CA THR A 48 -0.81 -7.20 -2.45
C THR A 48 -2.24 -7.13 -1.90
N LYS A 49 -2.97 -8.24 -1.97
CA LYS A 49 -3.99 -8.52 -0.97
C LYS A 49 -3.31 -8.63 0.39
N THR A 50 -3.18 -7.53 1.10
CA THR A 50 -3.27 -7.58 2.56
C THR A 50 -4.74 -7.34 2.87
N GLU A 51 -5.51 -8.42 2.83
CA GLU A 51 -6.82 -8.46 3.46
C GLU A 51 -6.67 -8.01 4.93
N GLN A 52 -7.77 -7.54 5.51
CA GLN A 52 -8.05 -7.49 6.95
C GLN A 52 -7.21 -8.43 7.85
N PRO A 53 -7.30 -8.21 9.17
CA PRO A 53 -6.50 -7.26 9.94
C PRO A 53 -5.01 -7.64 9.90
N ASP A 54 -4.19 -6.69 10.30
CA ASP A 54 -2.73 -6.74 10.36
C ASP A 54 -2.19 -7.87 11.26
N PHE A 55 -2.21 -9.11 10.76
CA PHE A 55 -1.48 -10.23 11.34
C PHE A 55 0.02 -10.16 11.00
N MET A 56 0.41 -9.36 10.00
CA MET A 56 1.82 -9.22 9.58
C MET A 56 2.64 -8.33 10.52
N SER A 57 2.04 -7.33 11.19
CA SER A 57 2.69 -6.63 12.30
C SER A 57 2.95 -7.50 13.52
N ILE A 58 2.22 -8.62 13.66
CA ILE A 58 2.49 -9.63 14.70
C ILE A 58 3.78 -10.40 14.40
N VAL A 59 4.15 -10.57 13.12
CA VAL A 59 5.32 -11.36 12.69
C VAL A 59 6.50 -10.53 12.18
N GLY A 60 6.41 -9.19 12.22
CA GLY A 60 7.54 -8.30 11.91
C GLY A 60 8.06 -8.35 10.47
N LEU A 61 7.33 -8.96 9.54
CA LEU A 61 7.69 -8.99 8.12
C LEU A 61 7.12 -7.76 7.41
N GLY A 62 7.97 -6.75 7.22
CA GLY A 62 7.62 -5.52 6.49
C GLY A 62 8.22 -4.26 7.08
N SER A 63 8.69 -4.31 8.33
CA SER A 63 9.42 -3.22 8.99
C SER A 63 10.91 -3.28 8.65
N SER A 64 11.28 -3.39 7.37
CA SER A 64 12.69 -3.33 6.96
C SER A 64 13.17 -1.88 6.93
N GLY A 65 13.16 -1.22 8.09
CA GLY A 65 14.16 -0.22 8.40
C GLY A 65 15.41 -0.96 8.84
N ALA A 66 16.59 -0.47 8.44
CA ALA A 66 17.86 -1.02 8.88
C ALA A 66 17.85 -1.14 10.41
N THR A 67 17.79 -2.36 10.89
CA THR A 67 17.73 -2.70 12.31
C THR A 67 18.81 -3.73 12.57
N ASP A 68 19.59 -3.46 13.62
CA ASP A 68 20.73 -4.19 14.21
C ASP A 68 21.26 -5.39 13.41
N VAL A 69 20.46 -6.45 13.22
CA VAL A 69 20.82 -7.66 12.44
C VAL A 69 21.25 -7.34 11.00
N SER A 70 20.60 -6.39 10.34
CA SER A 70 20.92 -5.99 8.96
C SER A 70 22.13 -5.06 8.85
N GLU A 71 22.49 -4.34 9.91
CA GLU A 71 23.66 -3.45 9.94
C GLU A 71 24.93 -4.15 10.46
N ASN A 72 24.77 -5.05 11.44
CA ASN A 72 25.85 -5.77 12.11
C ASN A 72 25.97 -7.23 11.66
N HIS A 73 25.30 -7.61 10.57
CA HIS A 73 25.26 -8.97 10.03
C HIS A 73 26.64 -9.61 9.90
N ASP A 74 27.60 -8.88 9.32
CA ASP A 74 28.95 -9.38 9.08
C ASP A 74 29.75 -9.53 10.38
N ALA A 75 29.46 -8.69 11.38
CA ALA A 75 30.07 -8.80 12.71
C ALA A 75 29.57 -10.07 13.42
N TYR A 76 28.27 -10.39 13.35
CA TYR A 76 27.72 -11.62 13.90
C TYR A 76 28.23 -12.88 13.20
N LEU A 77 28.38 -12.84 11.87
CA LEU A 77 29.00 -13.93 11.13
C LEU A 77 30.46 -14.13 11.53
N GLY A 78 31.22 -13.04 11.66
CA GLY A 78 32.61 -13.08 12.11
C GLY A 78 32.74 -13.67 13.53
N GLU A 79 31.87 -13.25 14.45
CA GLU A 79 31.85 -13.74 15.82
C GLU A 79 31.47 -15.23 15.90
N ALA A 80 30.49 -15.68 15.12
CA ALA A 80 30.09 -17.08 15.05
C ALA A 80 31.21 -17.98 14.48
N ILE A 81 31.87 -17.55 13.40
CA ILE A 81 32.99 -18.29 12.79
C ILE A 81 34.20 -18.35 13.73
N ALA A 82 34.49 -17.25 14.44
CA ALA A 82 35.56 -17.23 15.45
C ALA A 82 35.24 -18.16 16.63
N HIS A 83 33.98 -18.25 17.04
CA HIS A 83 33.54 -19.15 18.10
C HIS A 83 33.59 -20.63 17.70
N GLU A 84 33.39 -20.95 16.41
CA GLU A 84 33.56 -22.31 15.88
C GLU A 84 35.03 -22.73 15.77
N HIS A 85 35.93 -21.81 15.42
CA HIS A 85 37.37 -22.11 15.30
C HIS A 85 38.13 -22.16 16.64
N LEU A 86 37.50 -21.70 17.73
CA LEU A 86 38.04 -21.80 19.10
C LEU A 86 37.57 -23.06 19.86
N ARG A 87 36.92 -24.01 19.17
CA ARG A 87 36.56 -25.33 19.70
C ARG A 87 37.49 -26.44 19.24
#